data_AF-A0A4U6N4A2-F1
#
_entry.id   AF-A0A4U6N4A2-F1
#
_cell.length_a   1.000
_cell.length_b   1.000
_cell.length_c   1.000
_cell.angle_alpha   90.00
_cell.angle_beta   90.00
_cell.angle_gamma   90.00
#
_symmetry.space_group_name_H-M   'P 1'
#
loop_
_entity.id
_entity.type
_entity.pdbx_description
1 polymer ?
#
loop_
_entity_poly.entity_id
_entity_poly.type
_entity_poly.pdbx_seq_one_letter_code
_entity_poly.pdbx_strand_id
1 'polypeptide(L)'
;MADLQCPATAVLLDEAADPPPWLKDLRIARRFTARDSRSVVSLVDETADLYRGETFVVAAPSPAVEEALRYRGISASAPLVIEIDSDGWGRPASDAGRR
;
A
#
# COMPACT_ATOMS: atom_id res chain seq x y z
N MET A 1 8.67 -5.87 -25.35
CA MET A 1 8.05 -6.89 -24.48
C MET A 1 7.52 -6.14 -23.28
N ALA A 2 6.21 -6.01 -23.14
CA ALA A 2 5.64 -5.41 -21.93
C ALA A 2 5.86 -6.42 -20.82
N ASP A 3 6.66 -6.06 -19.83
CA ASP A 3 6.84 -6.86 -18.64
C ASP A 3 5.46 -6.96 -17.96
N LEU A 4 4.89 -8.16 -17.91
CA LEU A 4 3.56 -8.45 -17.35
C LEU A 4 3.61 -8.47 -15.82
N GLN A 5 4.38 -7.59 -15.21
CA GLN A 5 4.38 -7.44 -13.76
C GLN A 5 3.15 -6.65 -13.37
N CYS A 6 2.08 -7.38 -13.04
CA CYS A 6 0.94 -6.79 -12.37
C CYS A 6 1.41 -6.29 -11.00
N PRO A 7 1.46 -4.97 -10.76
CA PRO A 7 1.79 -4.44 -9.45
C PRO A 7 0.78 -4.94 -8.42
N ALA A 8 1.20 -5.08 -7.17
CA ALA A 8 0.27 -5.25 -6.07
C ALA A 8 -0.15 -3.88 -5.55
N THR A 9 -1.40 -3.74 -5.11
CA THR A 9 -1.89 -2.48 -4.52
C THR A 9 -1.99 -2.64 -3.01
N ALA A 10 -1.28 -1.81 -2.25
CA ALA A 10 -1.43 -1.74 -0.80
C ALA A 10 -2.17 -0.46 -0.39
N VAL A 11 -3.14 -0.61 0.50
CA VAL A 11 -3.78 0.51 1.19
C VAL A 11 -3.22 0.57 2.61
N LEU A 12 -2.50 1.64 2.91
CA LEU A 12 -1.94 1.90 4.24
C LEU A 12 -2.92 2.75 5.04
N LEU A 13 -3.31 2.26 6.21
CA LEU A 13 -4.28 2.91 7.11
C LEU A 13 -3.68 3.11 8.49
N ASP A 14 -4.15 4.14 9.18
CA ASP A 14 -3.97 4.23 10.63
C ASP A 14 -4.90 3.21 11.30
N GLU A 15 -4.36 2.35 12.17
CA GLU A 15 -5.15 1.38 12.91
C GLU A 15 -6.12 2.00 13.91
N ALA A 16 -5.86 3.23 14.38
CA ALA A 16 -6.70 3.94 15.34
C ALA A 16 -7.77 4.81 14.66
N ALA A 17 -7.67 5.02 13.35
CA ALA A 17 -8.60 5.85 12.59
C ALA A 17 -9.74 5.02 11.99
N ASP A 18 -10.90 5.66 11.82
CA ASP A 18 -11.98 5.05 11.06
C ASP A 18 -11.56 4.84 9.59
N PRO A 19 -11.90 3.69 8.99
CA PRO A 19 -11.57 3.42 7.60
C PRO A 19 -12.27 4.44 6.70
N PRO A 20 -11.57 4.97 5.68
CA PRO A 20 -12.15 5.99 4.82
C PRO A 20 -13.31 5.41 4.00
N PRO A 21 -14.34 6.22 3.67
CA PRO A 21 -15.57 5.71 3.05
C PRO A 21 -15.33 5.12 1.66
N TRP A 22 -14.29 5.54 0.93
CA TRP A 22 -13.92 4.99 -0.37
C TRP A 22 -13.30 3.59 -0.29
N LEU A 23 -12.85 3.15 0.90
CA LEU A 23 -12.25 1.81 1.08
C LEU A 23 -13.27 0.69 0.78
N LYS A 24 -14.56 0.96 1.01
CA LYS A 24 -15.64 0.00 0.75
C LYS A 24 -15.86 -0.27 -0.74
N ASP A 25 -15.40 0.64 -1.60
CA ASP A 25 -15.55 0.56 -3.04
C ASP A 25 -14.39 -0.23 -3.68
N LEU A 26 -13.34 -0.54 -2.90
CA LEU A 26 -12.20 -1.36 -3.33
C LEU A 26 -12.43 -2.84 -3.04
N ARG A 27 -12.01 -3.70 -3.98
CA ARG A 27 -11.98 -5.15 -3.78
C ARG A 27 -10.74 -5.54 -2.96
N ILE A 28 -10.88 -5.53 -1.64
CA ILE A 28 -9.82 -5.92 -0.72
C ILE A 28 -9.73 -7.44 -0.61
N ALA A 29 -8.63 -8.01 -1.07
CA ALA A 29 -8.32 -9.44 -0.96
C ALA A 29 -8.02 -9.85 0.48
N ARG A 30 -7.22 -9.03 1.20
CA ARG A 30 -6.85 -9.30 2.59
C ARG A 30 -6.52 -8.04 3.37
N ARG A 31 -6.68 -8.11 4.70
CA ARG A 31 -6.28 -7.06 5.65
C ARG A 31 -5.26 -7.63 6.64
N PHE A 32 -4.28 -6.82 6.97
CA PHE A 32 -3.21 -7.14 7.89
C PHE A 32 -2.99 -5.99 8.86
N THR A 33 -2.34 -6.29 9.99
CA THR A 33 -1.94 -5.30 10.98
C THR A 33 -0.44 -5.39 11.25
N ALA A 34 0.20 -4.24 11.47
CA ALA A 34 1.61 -4.13 11.83
C ALA A 34 1.77 -3.16 13.00
N ARG A 35 2.80 -3.37 13.83
CA ARG A 35 3.00 -2.60 15.07
C ARG A 35 4.04 -1.49 14.96
N ASP A 36 4.99 -1.64 14.05
CA ASP A 36 6.10 -0.74 13.84
C ASP A 36 6.45 -0.60 12.36
N SER A 37 7.26 0.40 12.03
CA SER A 37 7.62 0.75 10.65
C SER A 37 8.34 -0.39 9.92
N ARG A 38 9.21 -1.13 10.62
CA ARG A 38 9.90 -2.30 10.04
C ARG A 38 8.92 -3.40 9.66
N SER A 39 7.95 -3.68 10.54
CA SER A 39 6.90 -4.66 10.30
C SER A 39 6.00 -4.23 9.14
N VAL A 40 5.68 -2.94 9.00
CA VAL A 40 4.96 -2.41 7.84
C VAL A 40 5.74 -2.68 6.55
N VAL A 41 7.04 -2.36 6.52
CA VAL A 41 7.88 -2.56 5.34
C VAL A 41 7.94 -4.04 4.95
N SER A 42 8.32 -4.92 5.88
CA SER A 42 8.44 -6.36 5.61
C SER A 42 7.10 -6.96 5.15
N LEU A 43 6.01 -6.60 5.81
CA LEU A 43 4.68 -7.11 5.48
C LEU A 43 4.22 -6.65 4.10
N VAL A 44 4.42 -5.39 3.74
CA VAL A 44 4.06 -4.87 2.41
C VAL A 44 4.87 -5.55 1.32
N ASP A 45 6.19 -5.71 1.50
CA ASP A 45 7.06 -6.34 0.50
C ASP A 45 6.69 -7.83 0.31
N GLU A 46 6.58 -8.60 1.40
CA GLU A 46 6.23 -10.02 1.34
C GLU A 46 4.83 -10.26 0.78
N THR A 47 3.88 -9.38 1.13
CA THR A 47 2.49 -9.48 0.67
C THR A 47 2.36 -9.07 -0.79
N ALA A 48 3.11 -8.07 -1.25
CA ALA A 48 3.07 -7.63 -2.65
C ALA A 48 3.42 -8.77 -3.62
N ASP A 49 4.39 -9.60 -3.26
CA ASP A 49 4.76 -10.77 -4.06
C ASP A 49 3.65 -11.82 -4.15
N LEU A 50 2.86 -11.99 -3.08
CA LEU A 50 1.77 -12.96 -3.01
C LEU A 50 0.45 -12.45 -3.63
N TYR A 51 0.24 -11.13 -3.65
CA TYR A 51 -1.00 -10.47 -4.05
C TYR A 51 -0.84 -9.61 -5.30
N ARG A 52 -0.01 -10.05 -6.26
CA ARG A 52 0.21 -9.37 -7.55
C ARG A 52 -1.11 -9.18 -8.30
N GLY A 53 -1.43 -7.94 -8.68
CA GLY A 53 -2.70 -7.58 -9.33
C GLY A 53 -3.91 -7.53 -8.39
N GLU A 54 -3.72 -7.74 -7.08
CA GLU A 54 -4.77 -7.63 -6.08
C GLU A 54 -4.52 -6.46 -5.12
N THR A 55 -5.57 -6.06 -4.39
CA THR A 55 -5.50 -5.01 -3.37
C THR A 55 -5.53 -5.60 -1.97
N PHE A 56 -4.59 -5.22 -1.12
CA PHE A 56 -4.59 -5.57 0.30
C PHE A 56 -4.48 -4.32 1.18
N VAL A 57 -4.80 -4.47 2.47
CA VAL A 57 -4.74 -3.39 3.46
C VAL A 57 -3.69 -3.73 4.51
N VAL A 58 -2.88 -2.74 4.89
CA VAL A 58 -2.03 -2.79 6.08
C VAL A 58 -2.44 -1.65 7.00
N ALA A 59 -2.95 -2.00 8.18
CA ALA A 59 -3.23 -1.05 9.25
C ALA A 59 -2.10 -1.06 10.27
N ALA A 60 -1.62 0.11 10.66
CA ALA A 60 -0.58 0.27 11.67
C ALA A 60 -0.71 1.66 12.32
N PRO A 61 -0.07 1.94 13.46
CA PRO A 61 -0.04 3.29 14.01
C PRO A 61 0.43 4.30 12.95
N SER A 62 -0.26 5.44 12.82
CA SER A 62 0.16 6.55 11.94
C SER A 62 1.67 6.83 11.90
N PRO A 63 2.40 6.96 13.03
CA PRO A 63 3.84 7.21 12.99
C PRO A 63 4.65 6.07 12.36
N ALA A 64 4.22 4.82 12.53
CA ALA A 64 4.86 3.66 11.92
C ALA A 64 4.67 3.65 10.39
N VAL A 65 3.46 4.00 9.92
CA VAL A 65 3.16 4.11 8.49
C VAL A 65 3.99 5.23 7.85
N GLU A 66 4.01 6.41 8.46
CA GLU A 66 4.78 7.56 7.95
C GLU A 66 6.28 7.29 7.93
N GLU A 67 6.82 6.62 8.94
CA GLU A 67 8.24 6.25 8.98
C GLU A 67 8.57 5.20 7.91
N ALA A 68 7.71 4.21 7.70
CA ALA A 68 7.87 3.23 6.62
C ALA A 68 7.84 3.89 5.22
N LEU A 69 6.92 4.84 5.00
CA LEU A 69 6.86 5.61 3.77
C LEU A 69 8.11 6.47 3.57
N ARG A 70 8.58 7.17 4.60
CA ARG A 70 9.82 7.96 4.57
C ARG A 70 11.04 7.09 4.27
N TYR A 71 11.13 5.90 4.86
CA TYR A 71 12.18 4.93 4.55
C TYR A 71 12.20 4.53 3.07
N ARG A 72 11.03 4.51 2.43
CA ARG A 72 10.85 4.26 0.99
C ARG A 72 10.93 5.52 0.11
N GLY A 73 11.30 6.67 0.68
CA GLY A 73 11.42 7.94 -0.03
C GLY A 73 10.08 8.61 -0.35
N ILE A 74 8.97 8.13 0.22
CA ILE A 74 7.62 8.68 0.00
C ILE A 74 7.28 9.61 1.17
N SER A 75 7.03 10.88 0.86
CA SER A 75 6.52 11.85 1.83
C SER A 75 5.00 11.95 1.74
N ALA A 76 4.30 11.13 2.53
CA ALA A 76 2.84 11.10 2.63
C ALA A 76 2.40 10.53 3.99
N SER A 77 1.11 10.67 4.30
CA SER A 77 0.48 10.16 5.52
C SER A 77 -0.66 9.20 5.18
N ALA A 78 -1.04 8.34 6.13
CA ALA A 78 -2.24 7.52 6.01
C ALA A 78 -3.52 8.39 6.07
N PRO A 79 -4.63 7.97 5.44
CA PRO A 79 -4.76 6.81 4.56
C PRO A 79 -4.13 7.06 3.18
N LEU A 80 -3.38 6.08 2.66
CA LEU A 80 -2.68 6.18 1.37
C LEU A 80 -2.80 4.88 0.58
N VAL A 81 -2.96 4.99 -0.74
CA VAL A 81 -2.83 3.87 -1.67
C VAL A 81 -1.45 3.94 -2.33
N ILE A 82 -0.74 2.81 -2.36
CA ILE A 82 0.54 2.65 -3.05
C ILE A 82 0.48 1.43 -3.96
N GLU A 83 1.28 1.46 -5.03
CA GLU A 83 1.59 0.31 -5.85
C GLU A 83 2.97 -0.21 -5.49
N ILE A 84 3.12 -1.53 -5.54
CA ILE A 84 4.38 -2.22 -5.30
C ILE A 84 4.70 -3.08 -6.51
N ASP A 85 5.81 -2.76 -7.16
CA ASP A 85 6.37 -3.48 -8.30
C ASP A 85 7.88 -3.73 -8.09
N SER A 86 8.59 -4.11 -9.16
CA SER A 86 10.03 -4.36 -9.12
C SER A 86 10.88 -3.11 -8.93
N ASP A 87 10.35 -1.91 -9.22
CA ASP A 87 11.01 -0.63 -8.95
C ASP A 87 10.79 -0.17 -7.49
N GLY A 88 9.84 -0.79 -6.80
CA GLY A 88 9.59 -0.64 -5.37
C GLY A 88 8.24 -0.02 -5.08
N TRP A 89 8.18 0.87 -4.08
CA TRP A 89 6.93 1.48 -3.66
C TRP A 89 6.70 2.77 -4.45
N GLY A 90 5.57 2.85 -5.14
CA GLY A 90 5.16 4.00 -5.91
C GLY A 90 3.78 4.50 -5.49
N ARG A 91 3.46 5.74 -5.87
CA ARG A 91 2.04 6.11 -5.95
C ARG A 91 1.42 5.30 -7.09
N PRO A 92 0.14 4.89 -6.96
CA PRO A 92 -0.54 4.31 -8.10
C PRO A 92 -0.37 5.24 -9.28
N ALA A 93 0.03 4.71 -10.44
CA ALA A 93 0.05 5.48 -11.66
C ALA A 93 -1.36 6.09 -11.80
N SER A 94 -1.47 7.39 -11.51
CA SER A 94 -2.74 8.09 -11.64
C SER A 94 -3.04 7.99 -13.12
N ASP A 95 -3.98 7.13 -13.50
CA ASP A 95 -4.35 6.79 -14.88
C ASP A 95 -4.08 7.98 -15.80
N ALA A 96 -2.87 8.01 -16.38
CA ALA A 96 -2.40 9.06 -17.26
C ALA A 96 -3.06 8.76 -18.60
N GLY A 97 -4.38 8.91 -18.67
CA GLY A 97 -5.11 8.25 -19.74
C GLY A 97 -6.64 8.31 -19.72
N ARG A 98 -7.29 9.19 -18.96
CA ARG A 98 -8.71 9.53 -19.24
C ARG A 98 -8.84 10.85 -20.02
N ARG A 99 -8.44 10.74 -21.30
CA ARG A 99 -8.86 11.49 -22.50
C ARG A 99 -8.89 13.02 -22.44
#